data_AF-M8D973-F1
#
_entry.id   AF-M8D973-F1
#
_cell.length_a   1.000
_cell.length_b   1.000
_cell.length_c   1.000
_cell.angle_alpha   90.00
_cell.angle_beta   90.00
_cell.angle_gamma   90.00
#
_symmetry.space_group_name_H-M   'P 1'
#
loop_
_entity.id
_entity.type
_entity.pdbx_description
1 polymer ?
#
loop_
_entity_poly.entity_id
_entity_poly.type
_entity_poly.pdbx_seq_one_letter_code
_entity_poly.pdbx_strand_id
1 'polypeptide(L)'
;MIFPIDLDEVTKVILQRIIAHKKEWIDMEKRMKWALILFLFSLILFGLYTYQTIFIPNHTSIQRMIGAIIHDERMLSFVAFVSSVGWLVSFYKKKSEKAEQDFHALRCEFIQKSSELLQEEAWKKRHLLFTWMKETYDIQLYHENK
;
A
#
# COMPACT_ATOMS: atom_id res chain seq x y z
N MET A 1 -14.73 -3.87 -21.31
CA MET A 1 -14.14 -5.05 -20.68
C MET A 1 -14.97 -6.24 -21.13
N ILE A 2 -14.39 -7.21 -21.82
CA ILE A 2 -15.12 -8.37 -22.36
C ILE A 2 -15.10 -9.44 -21.28
N PHE A 3 -16.27 -9.76 -20.72
CA PHE A 3 -16.40 -10.86 -19.76
C PHE A 3 -16.55 -12.19 -20.50
N PRO A 4 -16.08 -13.31 -19.94
CA PRO A 4 -16.14 -14.61 -20.59
C PRO A 4 -17.55 -15.23 -20.63
N ILE A 5 -18.54 -14.60 -19.99
CA ILE A 5 -19.92 -15.07 -19.86
C ILE A 5 -20.86 -13.87 -19.98
N ASP A 6 -22.05 -14.08 -20.53
CA ASP A 6 -23.16 -13.12 -20.43
C ASP A 6 -23.56 -12.95 -18.97
N LEU A 7 -23.21 -11.78 -18.44
CA LEU A 7 -23.52 -11.35 -17.09
C LEU A 7 -24.55 -10.23 -17.15
N ASP A 8 -25.45 -10.23 -16.17
CA ASP A 8 -26.35 -9.12 -15.93
C ASP A 8 -25.57 -7.80 -15.71
N GLU A 9 -26.20 -6.68 -16.05
CA GLU A 9 -25.59 -5.37 -15.98
C GLU A 9 -25.18 -5.02 -14.53
N VAL A 10 -25.98 -5.45 -13.54
CA VAL A 10 -25.66 -5.27 -12.11
C VAL A 10 -24.38 -6.00 -11.71
N THR A 11 -24.25 -7.27 -12.12
CA THR A 11 -23.10 -8.11 -11.77
C THR A 11 -21.83 -7.61 -12.47
N LYS A 12 -21.93 -7.08 -13.70
CA LYS A 12 -20.83 -6.42 -14.40
C LYS A 12 -20.33 -5.19 -13.64
N VAL A 13 -21.23 -4.35 -13.14
CA VAL A 13 -20.87 -3.14 -12.38
C VAL A 13 -20.18 -3.50 -11.06
N ILE A 14 -20.67 -4.52 -10.35
CA ILE A 14 -20.03 -4.97 -9.10
C ILE A 14 -18.62 -5.53 -9.38
N LEU A 15 -18.45 -6.35 -10.41
CA LEU A 15 -17.13 -6.91 -10.76
C LEU A 15 -16.15 -5.81 -11.17
N GLN A 16 -16.61 -4.82 -11.95
CA GLN A 16 -15.81 -3.65 -12.31
C GLN A 16 -15.39 -2.85 -11.08
N ARG A 17 -16.28 -2.68 -10.10
CA ARG A 17 -15.95 -2.01 -8.82
C ARG A 17 -14.85 -2.76 -8.07
N ILE A 18 -14.93 -4.08 -7.98
CA ILE A 18 -13.90 -4.92 -7.33
C ILE A 18 -12.55 -4.78 -8.04
N ILE A 19 -12.54 -4.82 -9.38
CA ILE A 19 -11.31 -4.66 -10.18
C ILE A 19 -10.71 -3.25 -10.01
N ALA A 20 -11.55 -2.21 -9.99
CA ALA A 20 -11.12 -0.84 -9.75
C ALA A 20 -10.47 -0.69 -8.37
N HIS A 21 -11.10 -1.21 -7.31
CA HIS A 21 -10.56 -1.16 -5.95
C HIS A 21 -9.27 -1.97 -5.82
N LYS A 22 -9.14 -3.11 -6.51
CA LYS A 22 -7.86 -3.86 -6.55
C LYS A 22 -6.75 -3.03 -7.18
N LYS A 23 -7.05 -2.35 -8.30
CA LYS A 23 -6.06 -1.51 -8.99
C LYS A 23 -5.64 -0.33 -8.12
N GLU A 24 -6.59 0.30 -7.44
CA GLU A 24 -6.31 1.38 -6.49
C GLU A 24 -5.45 0.91 -5.33
N TRP A 25 -5.74 -0.27 -4.76
CA TRP A 25 -4.92 -0.86 -3.70
C TRP A 25 -3.48 -1.11 -4.16
N ILE A 26 -3.29 -1.75 -5.32
CA ILE A 26 -1.95 -2.01 -5.88
C ILE A 26 -1.19 -0.70 -6.16
N ASP A 27 -1.86 0.32 -6.71
CA ASP A 27 -1.22 1.61 -6.99
C ASP A 27 -0.81 2.33 -5.69
N MET A 28 -1.68 2.29 -4.67
CA MET A 28 -1.38 2.86 -3.35
C MET A 28 -0.24 2.11 -2.65
N GLU A 29 -0.22 0.77 -2.71
CA GLU A 29 0.85 -0.05 -2.15
C GLU A 29 2.19 0.24 -2.85
N LYS A 30 2.18 0.38 -4.17
CA LYS A 30 3.36 0.73 -4.95
C LYS A 30 3.89 2.11 -4.56
N ARG A 31 3.00 3.12 -4.48
CA ARG A 31 3.38 4.48 -4.03
C ARG A 31 3.94 4.48 -2.61
N MET A 32 3.36 3.69 -1.70
CA MET A 32 3.86 3.53 -0.34
C MET A 32 5.27 2.91 -0.34
N LYS A 33 5.50 1.84 -1.12
CA LYS A 33 6.83 1.22 -1.26
C LYS A 33 7.87 2.21 -1.79
N TRP A 34 7.52 2.99 -2.81
CA TRP A 34 8.40 4.05 -3.33
C TRP A 34 8.70 5.13 -2.28
N ALA A 35 7.69 5.59 -1.54
CA ALA A 35 7.87 6.56 -0.45
C ALA A 35 8.77 6.01 0.67
N LEU A 36 8.62 4.72 1.03
CA LEU A 36 9.48 4.04 1.99
C LEU A 36 10.94 3.94 1.50
N ILE A 37 11.14 3.57 0.24
CA ILE A 37 12.48 3.49 -0.36
C ILE A 37 13.15 4.87 -0.37
N LEU A 38 12.42 5.92 -0.77
CA LEU A 38 12.90 7.30 -0.73
C LEU A 38 13.23 7.75 0.70
N PHE A 39 12.40 7.40 1.68
CA PHE A 39 12.65 7.70 3.08
C PHE A 39 13.92 7.02 3.60
N LEU A 40 14.08 5.72 3.34
CA LEU A 40 15.28 4.96 3.74
C LEU A 40 16.54 5.53 3.08
N PHE A 41 16.46 5.88 1.79
CA PHE A 41 17.56 6.51 1.07
C PHE A 41 17.95 7.86 1.68
N SER A 42 16.96 8.71 1.99
CA SER A 42 17.19 9.99 2.69
C SER A 42 17.82 9.80 4.07
N LEU A 43 17.43 8.74 4.78
CA LEU A 43 17.95 8.43 6.12
C LEU A 43 19.42 7.98 6.04
N ILE A 44 19.78 7.17 5.04
CA ILE A 44 21.17 6.76 4.78
C ILE A 44 22.05 7.98 4.46
N LEU A 45 21.59 8.88 3.58
CA LEU A 45 22.33 10.11 3.26
C LEU A 45 22.53 11.00 4.49
N PHE A 46 21.51 11.14 5.33
CA PHE A 46 21.61 11.86 6.59
C PHE A 46 22.58 11.18 7.58
N GLY A 47 22.56 9.86 7.66
CA GLY A 47 23.53 9.06 8.42
C GLY A 47 24.97 9.29 7.96
N LEU A 48 25.21 9.34 6.65
CA LEU A 48 26.55 9.63 6.10
C LEU A 48 26.99 11.07 6.41
N TYR A 49 26.09 12.05 6.26
CA TYR A 49 26.38 13.45 6.58
C TYR A 49 26.75 13.64 8.05
N THR A 50 25.96 13.06 8.96
CA THR A 50 26.23 13.11 10.41
C THR A 50 27.51 12.37 10.77
N TYR A 51 27.79 11.22 10.13
CA TYR A 51 29.03 10.48 10.33
C TYR A 51 30.27 11.31 9.95
N GLN A 52 30.27 11.96 8.79
CA GLN A 52 31.38 12.79 8.34
C GLN A 52 31.56 14.07 9.18
N THR A 53 30.46 14.75 9.49
CA THR A 53 30.50 16.09 10.09
C THR A 53 30.68 16.05 11.61
N ILE A 54 30.26 14.96 12.27
CA ILE A 54 30.22 14.89 13.73
C ILE A 54 31.18 13.82 14.25
N PHE A 55 31.17 12.63 13.65
CA PHE A 55 31.93 11.49 14.18
C PHE A 55 33.43 11.62 13.91
N ILE A 56 33.82 12.03 12.70
CA ILE A 56 35.22 12.24 12.32
C ILE A 56 35.91 13.32 13.18
N PRO A 57 35.33 14.54 13.36
CA PRO A 57 36.01 15.60 14.12
C PRO A 57 35.87 15.50 15.65
N ASN A 58 34.79 14.91 16.19
CA ASN A 58 34.51 14.91 17.64
C ASN A 58 34.73 13.56 18.34
N HIS A 59 35.61 12.71 17.81
CA HIS A 59 35.87 11.35 18.28
C HIS A 59 36.31 11.23 19.76
N THR A 60 36.59 12.35 20.44
CA THR A 60 37.20 12.44 21.78
C THR A 60 36.25 12.84 22.91
N SER A 61 35.04 13.37 22.64
CA SER A 61 34.10 13.74 23.72
C SER A 61 32.65 13.84 23.29
N ILE A 62 31.81 12.96 23.85
CA ILE A 62 30.34 12.91 23.66
C ILE A 62 29.67 14.25 24.01
N GLN A 63 30.20 14.97 25.00
CA GLN A 63 29.65 16.24 25.47
C GLN A 63 29.79 17.37 24.42
N ARG A 64 30.91 17.40 23.67
CA ARG A 64 31.08 18.33 22.54
C ARG A 64 30.22 17.94 21.35
N MET A 65 30.00 16.64 21.18
CA MET A 65 29.12 16.08 20.17
C MET A 65 27.67 16.54 20.38
N ILE A 66 27.13 16.42 21.60
CA ILE A 66 25.78 16.89 21.94
C ILE A 66 25.67 18.41 21.82
N GLY A 67 26.69 19.16 22.25
CA GLY A 67 26.75 20.62 22.08
C GLY A 67 26.69 21.05 20.61
N ALA A 68 27.41 20.37 19.72
CA ALA A 68 27.39 20.64 18.28
C ALA A 68 26.05 20.33 17.63
N ILE A 69 25.35 19.28 18.09
CA ILE A 69 24.01 18.92 17.60
C ILE A 69 22.98 20.00 17.99
N ILE A 70 23.07 20.53 19.21
CA ILE A 70 22.13 21.52 19.74
C ILE A 70 22.39 22.92 19.14
N HIS A 71 23.64 23.27 18.86
CA HIS A 71 24.02 24.57 18.30
C HIS A 71 23.93 24.66 16.78
N ASP A 72 23.89 23.54 16.05
CA ASP A 72 23.77 23.57 14.58
C ASP A 72 22.31 23.53 14.14
N GLU A 73 21.77 24.70 13.80
CA GLU A 73 20.41 24.90 13.29
C GLU A 73 20.08 23.97 12.11
N ARG A 74 21.09 23.63 11.29
CA ARG A 74 20.91 22.72 10.16
C ARG A 74 20.53 21.32 10.62
N MET A 75 21.13 20.82 11.70
CA MET A 75 20.88 19.47 12.17
C MET A 75 19.49 19.33 12.79
N LEU A 76 19.04 20.34 13.53
CA LEU A 76 17.67 20.41 14.03
C LEU A 76 16.64 20.42 12.88
N SER A 77 16.91 21.19 11.82
CA SER A 77 16.04 21.21 10.63
C SER A 77 15.96 19.84 9.93
N PHE A 78 17.07 19.10 9.86
CA PHE A 78 17.09 17.74 9.30
C PHE A 78 16.34 16.73 10.17
N VAL A 79 16.49 16.79 11.49
CA VAL A 79 15.74 15.90 12.41
C VAL A 79 14.24 16.16 12.31
N ALA A 80 13.83 17.43 12.24
CA ALA A 80 12.45 17.80 12.00
C ALA A 80 11.95 17.28 10.64
N PHE A 81 12.77 17.39 9.59
CA PHE A 81 12.44 16.88 8.26
C PHE A 81 12.25 15.35 8.25
N VAL A 82 13.20 14.59 8.79
CA VAL A 82 13.11 13.12 8.88
C VAL A 82 11.90 12.70 9.71
N SER A 83 11.60 13.39 10.81
CA SER A 83 10.42 13.11 11.64
C SER A 83 9.12 13.38 10.87
N SER A 84 9.05 14.47 10.11
CA SER A 84 7.90 14.81 9.26
C SER A 84 7.68 13.76 8.16
N VAL A 85 8.74 13.33 7.48
CA VAL A 85 8.65 12.29 6.45
C VAL A 85 8.26 10.93 7.06
N GLY A 86 8.78 10.59 8.23
CA GLY A 86 8.37 9.39 8.97
C GLY A 86 6.88 9.40 9.33
N TRP A 87 6.35 10.55 9.76
CA TRP A 87 4.92 10.72 9.99
C TRP A 87 4.10 10.52 8.71
N LEU A 88 4.53 11.13 7.59
CA LEU A 88 3.88 10.97 6.29
C LEU A 88 3.81 9.50 5.86
N VAL A 89 4.92 8.76 5.99
CA VAL A 89 4.95 7.32 5.68
C VAL A 89 3.93 6.55 6.51
N SER A 90 3.84 6.82 7.82
CA SER A 90 2.86 6.18 8.71
C SER A 90 1.42 6.49 8.28
N PHE A 91 1.15 7.74 7.88
CA PHE A 91 -0.13 8.15 7.35
C PHE A 91 -0.49 7.42 6.03
N TYR A 92 0.44 7.33 5.08
CA TYR A 92 0.24 6.59 3.84
C TYR A 92 0.04 5.09 4.09
N LYS A 93 0.76 4.50 5.05
CA LYS A 93 0.58 3.10 5.46
C LYS A 93 -0.85 2.85 5.93
N LYS A 94 -1.37 3.71 6.82
CA LYS A 94 -2.75 3.60 7.32
C LYS A 94 -3.79 3.72 6.20
N LYS A 95 -3.54 4.60 5.22
CA LYS A 95 -4.41 4.75 4.04
C LYS A 95 -4.39 3.52 3.14
N SER A 96 -3.22 2.91 2.96
CA SER A 96 -3.05 1.66 2.22
C SER A 96 -3.78 0.50 2.91
N GLU A 97 -3.63 0.36 4.23
CA GLU A 97 -4.36 -0.65 5.03
C GLU A 97 -5.87 -0.49 4.91
N LYS A 98 -6.37 0.75 4.93
CA LYS A 98 -7.80 1.00 4.74
C LYS A 98 -8.27 0.55 3.35
N ALA A 99 -7.52 0.86 2.30
CA ALA A 99 -7.84 0.40 0.94
C ALA A 99 -7.79 -1.13 0.80
N GLU A 100 -6.87 -1.80 1.49
CA GLU A 100 -6.81 -3.26 1.58
C GLU A 100 -8.06 -3.83 2.27
N GLN A 101 -8.46 -3.25 3.41
CA GLN A 101 -9.67 -3.64 4.13
C GLN A 101 -10.94 -3.44 3.31
N ASP A 102 -11.08 -2.30 2.64
CA ASP A 102 -12.23 -1.99 1.79
C ASP A 102 -12.31 -2.98 0.60
N PHE A 103 -11.17 -3.31 -0.03
CA PHE A 103 -11.11 -4.33 -1.08
C PHE A 103 -11.49 -5.72 -0.55
N HIS A 104 -11.00 -6.12 0.62
CA HIS A 104 -11.35 -7.40 1.23
C HIS A 104 -12.84 -7.48 1.58
N ALA A 105 -13.41 -6.41 2.15
CA ALA A 105 -14.83 -6.35 2.47
C ALA A 105 -15.71 -6.48 1.22
N LEU A 106 -15.37 -5.76 0.14
CA LEU A 106 -16.03 -5.87 -1.16
C LEU A 106 -15.94 -7.28 -1.75
N ARG A 107 -14.78 -7.94 -1.60
CA ARG A 107 -14.59 -9.33 -2.03
C ARG A 107 -15.49 -10.29 -1.26
N CYS A 108 -15.57 -10.17 0.07
CA CYS A 108 -16.41 -11.03 0.90
C CYS A 108 -17.90 -10.80 0.61
N GLU A 109 -18.33 -9.54 0.49
CA GLU A 109 -19.71 -9.21 0.14
C GLU A 109 -20.10 -9.82 -1.22
N PHE A 110 -19.20 -9.76 -2.21
CA PHE A 110 -19.43 -10.39 -3.50
C PHE A 110 -19.52 -11.91 -3.40
N ILE A 111 -18.65 -12.57 -2.63
CA ILE A 111 -18.68 -14.04 -2.45
C ILE A 111 -20.01 -14.44 -1.81
N GLN A 112 -20.44 -13.74 -0.75
CA GLN A 112 -21.68 -14.03 -0.04
C GLN A 112 -22.92 -13.80 -0.92
N LYS A 113 -22.95 -12.70 -1.69
CA LYS A 113 -24.06 -12.40 -2.61
C LYS A 113 -23.95 -13.09 -3.96
N SER A 114 -22.86 -13.82 -4.24
CA SER A 114 -22.62 -14.40 -5.57
C SER A 114 -23.71 -15.38 -5.98
N SER A 115 -24.28 -16.15 -5.04
CA SER A 115 -25.39 -17.08 -5.32
C SER A 115 -26.70 -16.40 -5.68
N GLU A 116 -26.90 -15.15 -5.27
CA GLU A 116 -28.11 -14.36 -5.56
C GLU A 116 -27.91 -13.44 -6.78
N LEU A 117 -26.69 -12.93 -6.97
CA LEU A 117 -26.33 -12.01 -8.06
C LEU A 117 -26.08 -12.74 -9.40
N LEU A 118 -25.69 -14.01 -9.36
CA LEU A 118 -25.46 -14.79 -10.57
C LEU A 118 -26.77 -15.48 -10.97
N GLN A 119 -27.28 -15.13 -12.16
CA GLN A 119 -28.36 -15.88 -12.81
C GLN A 119 -27.98 -17.36 -12.94
N GLU A 120 -28.96 -18.28 -12.98
CA GLU A 120 -28.71 -19.73 -13.00
C GLU A 120 -27.71 -20.18 -14.07
N GLU A 121 -27.71 -19.56 -15.26
CA GLU A 121 -26.77 -19.86 -16.34
C GLU A 121 -25.34 -19.42 -16.01
N ALA A 122 -25.17 -18.22 -15.44
CA ALA A 122 -23.89 -17.69 -15.00
C ALA A 122 -23.37 -18.44 -13.76
N TRP A 123 -24.27 -18.90 -12.89
CA TRP A 123 -23.94 -19.72 -11.72
C TRP A 123 -23.38 -21.09 -12.12
N LYS A 124 -23.98 -21.75 -13.11
CA LYS A 124 -23.43 -23.01 -13.69
C LYS A 124 -22.03 -22.81 -14.24
N LYS A 125 -21.75 -21.64 -14.84
CA LYS A 125 -20.46 -21.27 -15.42
C LYS A 125 -19.55 -20.46 -14.48
N ARG A 126 -19.87 -20.36 -13.18
CA ARG A 126 -19.11 -19.53 -12.20
C ARG A 126 -17.63 -19.85 -12.12
N HIS A 127 -17.28 -21.11 -12.34
CA HIS A 127 -15.89 -21.58 -12.36
C HIS A 127 -15.07 -20.85 -13.43
N LEU A 128 -15.65 -20.62 -14.60
CA LEU A 128 -14.99 -19.94 -15.72
C LEU A 128 -14.75 -18.45 -15.40
N LEU A 129 -15.70 -17.81 -14.72
CA LEU A 129 -15.57 -16.43 -14.23
C LEU A 129 -14.49 -16.32 -13.15
N PHE A 130 -14.48 -17.25 -12.18
CA PHE A 130 -13.56 -17.23 -11.05
C PHE A 130 -12.13 -17.55 -11.49
N THR A 131 -11.95 -18.49 -12.43
CA THR A 131 -10.66 -18.75 -13.06
C THR A 131 -10.17 -17.53 -13.83
N TRP A 132 -11.02 -16.89 -14.63
CA TRP A 132 -10.64 -15.69 -15.38
C TRP A 132 -10.25 -14.51 -14.46
N MET A 133 -10.99 -14.29 -13.36
CA MET A 133 -10.66 -13.30 -12.34
C MET A 133 -9.33 -13.59 -11.63
N LYS A 134 -9.04 -14.87 -11.38
CA LYS A 134 -7.78 -15.31 -10.80
C LYS A 134 -6.60 -15.14 -11.78
N GLU A 135 -6.76 -15.51 -13.04
CA GLU A 135 -5.67 -15.40 -14.03
C GLU A 135 -5.41 -13.95 -14.44
N THR A 136 -6.45 -13.16 -14.67
CA THR A 136 -6.31 -11.80 -15.23
C THR A 136 -5.96 -10.77 -14.16
N TYR A 137 -6.55 -10.91 -12.97
CA TYR A 137 -6.45 -9.92 -11.91
C TYR A 137 -5.87 -10.48 -10.62
N ASP A 138 -5.52 -11.77 -10.54
CA ASP A 138 -5.05 -12.42 -9.30
C ASP A 138 -6.06 -12.32 -8.13
N ILE A 139 -7.36 -12.31 -8.45
CA ILE A 139 -8.43 -12.23 -7.44
C ILE A 139 -8.99 -13.63 -7.19
N GLN A 140 -8.70 -14.19 -6.02
CA GLN A 140 -9.28 -15.45 -5.60
C GLN A 140 -10.69 -15.24 -5.02
N LEU A 141 -11.71 -15.74 -5.72
CA LEU A 141 -13.13 -15.69 -5.32
C LEU A 141 -13.68 -17.00 -4.75
N TYR A 142 -12.85 -18.04 -4.66
CA TYR A 142 -13.29 -19.37 -4.20
C TYR A 142 -13.50 -19.46 -2.69
N HIS A 143 -12.81 -18.63 -1.92
CA HIS A 143 -12.82 -18.68 -0.46
C HIS A 143 -12.89 -17.27 0.11
N GLU A 144 -13.67 -17.12 1.16
CA GLU A 144 -13.85 -15.86 1.88
C GLU A 144 -12.56 -15.47 2.62
N ASN A 145 -11.84 -16.45 3.17
CA ASN A 145 -10.59 -16.26 3.89
C ASN A 145 -9.33 -16.28 2.99
N LYS A 146 -8.26 -15.67 3.50
CA LYS A 146 -6.94 -15.55 2.87
C LYS A 146 -6.18 -16.88 2.90
#